data_AF-A0A2K8ZB08-F1
#
_entry.id   AF-A0A2K8ZB08-F1
#
_cell.length_a   1.000
_cell.length_b   1.000
_cell.length_c   1.000
_cell.angle_alpha   90.00
_cell.angle_beta   90.00
_cell.angle_gamma   90.00
#
_symmetry.space_group_name_H-M   'P 1'
#
loop_
_entity.id
_entity.type
_entity.pdbx_description
1 polymer ?
#
loop_
_entity_poly.entity_id
_entity_poly.type
_entity_poly.pdbx_seq_one_letter_code
_entity_poly.pdbx_strand_id
1 'polypeptide(L)'
;MHKYKTISIELETFETFSRMADSYKLTNKGLVEAMLLYFQATKADPRDPKTDNPTDAIKALDRRLISFIKEQERKTLNPIKEALFELASSEGATRKHELRIVNNNVKKIIAHLKIES
;
A
#
# COMPACT_ATOMS: atom_id res chain seq x y z
N MET A 1 -49.06 -18.05 14.48
CA MET A 1 -49.39 -16.62 14.37
C MET A 1 -48.11 -15.83 14.64
N HIS A 2 -47.61 -15.05 13.67
CA HIS A 2 -46.43 -14.22 13.92
C HIS A 2 -46.79 -13.12 14.94
N LYS A 3 -46.01 -13.02 16.02
CA LYS A 3 -46.14 -11.93 16.99
C LYS A 3 -45.44 -10.71 16.41
N TYR A 4 -46.21 -9.73 15.95
CA TYR A 4 -45.67 -8.45 15.52
C TYR A 4 -45.51 -7.53 16.72
N LYS A 5 -44.43 -6.75 16.73
CA LYS A 5 -44.23 -5.64 17.66
C LYS A 5 -44.21 -4.35 16.87
N THR A 6 -44.85 -3.32 17.39
CA THR A 6 -44.92 -2.00 16.79
C THR A 6 -43.95 -1.05 17.49
N ILE A 7 -43.46 -0.06 16.74
CA ILE A 7 -42.65 1.05 17.25
C ILE A 7 -43.42 2.33 16.93
N SER A 8 -43.55 3.22 17.90
CA SER A 8 -44.13 4.54 17.69
C SER A 8 -43.02 5.49 17.24
N ILE A 9 -43.28 6.23 16.16
CA ILE A 9 -42.41 7.29 15.65
C ILE A 9 -43.27 8.44 15.14
N GLU A 10 -42.70 9.64 15.10
CA GLU A 10 -43.35 10.84 14.54
C GLU A 10 -43.62 10.69 13.03
N LEU A 11 -44.70 11.31 12.55
CA LEU A 11 -45.12 11.21 11.15
C LEU A 11 -44.03 11.65 10.17
N GLU A 12 -43.39 12.79 10.43
CA GLU A 12 -42.30 13.32 9.60
C GLU A 12 -41.10 12.36 9.54
N THR A 13 -40.81 11.69 10.66
CA THR A 13 -39.74 10.68 10.74
C THR A 13 -40.11 9.46 9.92
N PHE A 14 -41.38 9.00 9.98
CA PHE A 14 -41.86 7.89 9.18
C PHE A 14 -41.79 8.19 7.67
N GLU A 15 -42.20 9.37 7.23
CA GLU A 15 -42.12 9.77 5.82
C GLU A 15 -40.67 9.82 5.31
N THR A 16 -39.77 10.35 6.13
CA THR A 16 -38.33 10.38 5.82
C THR A 16 -37.74 8.97 5.76
N PHE A 17 -38.12 8.11 6.70
CA PHE A 17 -37.73 6.70 6.71
C PHE A 17 -38.23 5.96 5.46
N SER A 18 -39.48 6.20 5.06
CA SER A 18 -40.08 5.58 3.87
C SER A 18 -39.36 6.02 2.59
N ARG A 19 -39.09 7.33 2.45
CA ARG A 19 -38.30 7.86 1.32
C ARG A 19 -36.89 7.26 1.28
N MET A 20 -36.27 7.06 2.43
CA MET A 20 -34.96 6.41 2.51
C MET A 20 -35.03 4.95 2.06
N ALA A 21 -36.06 4.20 2.49
CA ALA A 21 -36.25 2.82 2.07
C ALA A 21 -36.42 2.71 0.55
N ASP A 22 -37.23 3.60 -0.04
CA ASP A 22 -37.43 3.68 -1.48
C ASP A 22 -36.13 4.00 -2.23
N SER A 23 -35.31 4.92 -1.70
CA SER A 23 -34.03 5.28 -2.31
C SER A 23 -33.05 4.10 -2.40
N TYR A 24 -33.13 3.17 -1.45
CA TYR A 24 -32.36 1.93 -1.44
C TYR A 24 -33.08 0.75 -2.11
N LYS A 25 -34.28 0.96 -2.67
CA LYS A 25 -35.16 -0.08 -3.24
C LYS A 25 -35.49 -1.18 -2.21
N LEU A 26 -35.69 -0.78 -0.96
CA LEU A 26 -36.04 -1.65 0.16
C LEU A 26 -37.46 -1.34 0.64
N THR A 27 -38.06 -2.32 1.33
CA THR A 27 -39.26 -2.05 2.14
C THR A 27 -38.87 -1.42 3.47
N ASN A 28 -39.82 -0.76 4.14
CA ASN A 28 -39.62 -0.23 5.50
C ASN A 28 -39.08 -1.29 6.47
N LYS A 29 -39.62 -2.51 6.41
CA LYS A 29 -39.11 -3.65 7.19
C LYS A 29 -37.65 -3.98 6.81
N GLY A 30 -37.36 -4.07 5.51
CA GLY A 30 -36.03 -4.39 5.01
C GLY A 30 -34.98 -3.34 5.39
N LEU A 31 -35.36 -2.06 5.43
CA LEU A 31 -34.48 -1.00 5.89
C LEU A 31 -34.16 -1.14 7.39
N VAL A 32 -35.14 -1.44 8.26
CA VAL A 32 -34.88 -1.68 9.69
C VAL A 32 -33.91 -2.86 9.89
N GLU A 33 -34.12 -3.96 9.17
CA GLU A 33 -33.24 -5.14 9.23
C GLU A 33 -31.81 -4.80 8.74
N ALA A 34 -31.70 -4.06 7.64
CA ALA A 34 -30.41 -3.61 7.10
C ALA A 34 -29.67 -2.66 8.05
N MET A 35 -30.37 -1.72 8.69
CA MET A 35 -29.80 -0.81 9.68
C MET A 35 -29.25 -1.58 10.89
N LEU A 36 -29.98 -2.56 11.41
CA LEU A 36 -29.51 -3.42 12.50
C LEU A 36 -28.23 -4.17 12.12
N LEU A 37 -28.21 -4.80 10.93
CA LEU A 37 -27.02 -5.49 10.43
C LEU A 37 -25.84 -4.53 10.26
N TYR A 38 -26.09 -3.34 9.70
CA TYR A 38 -25.08 -2.32 9.51
C TYR A 38 -24.43 -1.92 10.84
N PHE A 39 -25.23 -1.50 11.84
CA PHE A 39 -24.70 -1.07 13.14
C PHE A 39 -24.03 -2.23 13.91
N GLN A 40 -24.52 -3.46 13.76
CA GLN A 40 -23.87 -4.64 14.34
C GLN A 40 -22.50 -4.92 13.74
N ALA A 41 -22.36 -4.75 12.42
CA ALA A 41 -21.13 -5.01 11.69
C ALA A 41 -20.11 -3.88 11.87
N THR A 42 -20.54 -2.62 11.78
CA THR A 42 -19.66 -1.45 11.85
C THR A 42 -19.33 -1.02 13.28
N LYS A 43 -20.14 -1.42 14.27
CA LYS A 43 -20.10 -0.93 15.66
C LYS A 43 -20.23 0.61 15.76
N ALA A 44 -20.71 1.27 14.71
CA ALA A 44 -20.97 2.70 14.69
C ALA A 44 -22.11 3.04 15.68
N ASP A 45 -21.96 4.14 16.43
CA ASP A 45 -23.03 4.66 17.27
C ASP A 45 -24.01 5.45 16.38
N PRO A 46 -25.27 5.01 16.22
CA PRO A 46 -26.23 5.68 15.34
C PRO A 46 -26.60 7.11 15.78
N ARG A 47 -26.20 7.52 17.00
CA ARG A 47 -26.41 8.87 17.53
C ARG A 47 -25.26 9.82 17.20
N ASP A 48 -24.11 9.28 16.82
CA ASP A 48 -22.95 10.07 16.40
C ASP A 48 -22.77 9.93 14.88
N PRO A 49 -23.30 10.90 14.10
CA PRO A 49 -23.21 10.87 12.64
C PRO A 49 -21.76 11.02 12.13
N LYS A 50 -20.79 11.27 13.02
CA LYS A 50 -19.37 11.42 12.68
C LYS A 50 -18.53 10.19 12.99
N THR A 51 -19.09 9.10 13.54
CA THR A 51 -18.30 7.88 13.77
C THR A 51 -17.68 7.43 12.45
N ASP A 52 -16.35 7.35 12.44
CA ASP A 52 -15.50 7.24 11.26
C ASP A 52 -16.15 6.41 10.16
N ASN A 53 -16.48 7.08 9.06
CA ASN A 53 -16.88 6.39 7.84
C ASN A 53 -15.79 5.35 7.55
N PRO A 54 -16.12 4.06 7.32
CA PRO A 54 -15.12 3.03 7.01
C PRO A 54 -14.16 3.44 5.89
N THR A 55 -14.58 4.36 5.02
CA THR A 55 -13.74 5.05 4.02
C THR A 55 -12.52 5.76 4.62
N ASP A 56 -12.66 6.42 5.77
CA ASP A 56 -11.59 7.17 6.42
C ASP A 56 -10.61 6.25 7.14
N ALA A 57 -11.10 5.14 7.71
CA ALA A 57 -10.25 4.05 8.22
C ALA A 57 -9.43 3.40 7.09
N ILE A 58 -10.02 3.19 5.91
CA ILE A 58 -9.32 2.68 4.72
C ILE A 58 -8.26 3.68 4.24
N LYS A 59 -8.57 4.98 4.19
CA LYS A 59 -7.59 6.02 3.84
C LYS A 59 -6.43 6.09 4.83
N ALA A 60 -6.70 5.93 6.12
CA ALA A 60 -5.66 5.91 7.15
C ALA A 60 -4.75 4.68 6.99
N LEU A 61 -5.33 3.52 6.68
CA LEU A 61 -4.59 2.29 6.39
C LEU A 61 -3.69 2.45 5.16
N ASP A 62 -4.21 3.02 4.07
CA ASP A 62 -3.45 3.26 2.83
C ASP A 62 -2.25 4.18 3.06
N ARG A 63 -2.44 5.30 3.79
CA ARG A 63 -1.34 6.20 4.19
C ARG A 63 -0.27 5.48 5.01
N ARG A 64 -0.67 4.60 5.92
CA ARG A 64 0.25 3.82 6.76
C ARG A 64 1.04 2.81 5.93
N LEU A 65 0.40 2.16 4.97
CA LEU A 65 1.04 1.23 4.03
C LEU A 65 2.08 1.93 3.16
N ILE A 66 1.72 3.06 2.54
CA ILE A 66 2.65 3.86 1.72
C ILE A 66 3.85 4.32 2.56
N SER A 67 3.61 4.76 3.79
CA SER A 67 4.68 5.19 4.71
C SER A 67 5.61 4.03 5.06
N PHE A 68 5.06 2.83 5.31
CA PHE A 68 5.85 1.64 5.58
C PHE A 68 6.71 1.24 4.38
N ILE A 69 6.16 1.25 3.15
CA ILE A 69 6.91 0.93 1.93
C ILE A 69 8.08 1.90 1.75
N LYS A 70 7.84 3.21 1.89
CA LYS A 70 8.91 4.23 1.80
C LYS A 70 10.00 4.04 2.86
N GLU A 71 9.61 3.66 4.08
CA GLU A 71 10.55 3.36 5.15
C GLU A 71 11.43 2.14 4.81
N GLN A 72 10.84 1.08 4.24
CA GLN A 72 11.57 -0.12 3.81
C GLN A 72 12.49 0.14 2.61
N GLU A 73 12.04 0.93 1.63
CA GLU A 73 12.89 1.38 0.52
C GLU A 73 14.12 2.13 1.03
N ARG A 74 13.91 3.09 1.95
CA ARG A 74 15.00 3.89 2.52
C ARG A 74 15.96 3.05 3.36
N LYS A 75 15.45 2.18 4.23
CA LYS A 75 16.27 1.43 5.19
C LYS A 75 16.98 0.23 4.60
N THR A 76 16.38 -0.41 3.60
CA THR A 76 16.84 -1.72 3.12
C THR A 76 17.22 -1.66 1.65
N LEU A 77 16.33 -1.17 0.79
CA LEU A 77 16.52 -1.26 -0.65
C LEU A 77 17.60 -0.30 -1.18
N ASN A 78 17.61 0.95 -0.70
CA ASN A 78 18.59 1.95 -1.10
C ASN A 78 20.02 1.57 -0.69
N PRO A 79 20.31 1.14 0.55
CA PRO A 79 21.65 0.69 0.94
C PRO A 79 22.13 -0.51 0.13
N ILE A 80 21.25 -1.47 -0.20
CA ILE A 80 21.61 -2.61 -1.06
C ILE A 80 21.98 -2.14 -2.46
N LYS A 81 21.18 -1.22 -3.03
CA LYS A 81 21.44 -0.63 -4.34
C LYS A 81 22.78 0.10 -4.35
N GLU A 82 23.06 0.94 -3.36
CA GLU A 82 24.32 1.67 -3.22
C GLU A 82 25.51 0.71 -3.08
N ALA A 83 25.40 -0.30 -2.19
CA ALA A 83 26.43 -1.32 -2.02
C ALA A 83 26.72 -2.07 -3.33
N LEU A 84 25.69 -2.38 -4.13
CA LEU A 84 25.86 -3.03 -5.43
C LEU A 84 26.56 -2.12 -6.45
N PHE A 85 26.23 -0.83 -6.48
CA PHE A 85 26.92 0.14 -7.34
C PHE A 85 28.40 0.32 -6.95
N GLU A 86 28.70 0.36 -5.66
CA GLU A 86 30.08 0.42 -5.14
C GLU A 86 30.86 -0.85 -5.50
N LEU A 87 30.26 -2.03 -5.32
CA LEU A 87 30.85 -3.31 -5.75
C LEU A 87 31.15 -3.33 -7.25
N ALA A 88 30.16 -3.00 -8.09
CA ALA A 88 30.34 -2.97 -9.54
C ALA A 88 31.40 -1.93 -9.98
N SER A 89 31.47 -0.78 -9.31
CA SER A 89 32.45 0.27 -9.60
C SER A 89 33.86 -0.12 -9.17
N SER A 90 33.99 -0.76 -8.00
CA SER A 90 35.27 -1.25 -7.48
C SER A 90 35.82 -2.40 -8.32
N GLU A 91 35.01 -3.41 -8.66
CA GLU A 91 35.42 -4.50 -9.55
C GLU A 91 35.80 -4.00 -10.95
N GLY A 92 35.05 -3.03 -11.48
CA GLY A 92 35.34 -2.40 -12.76
C GLY A 92 36.67 -1.62 -12.76
N ALA A 93 36.99 -0.95 -11.65
CA ALA A 93 38.26 -0.25 -11.46
C ALA A 93 39.44 -1.23 -11.31
N THR A 94 39.28 -2.28 -10.50
CA THR A 94 40.30 -3.32 -10.28
C THR A 94 40.61 -4.07 -11.57
N ARG A 95 39.58 -4.49 -12.32
CA ARG A 95 39.73 -5.19 -13.61
C ARG A 95 40.45 -4.33 -14.65
N LYS A 96 40.18 -3.02 -14.70
CA LYS A 96 40.91 -2.08 -15.58
C LYS A 96 42.39 -1.93 -15.19
N HIS A 97 42.69 -1.93 -13.89
CA HIS A 97 44.07 -1.86 -13.39
C HIS A 97 44.87 -3.11 -13.76
N GLU A 98 44.30 -4.30 -13.55
CA GLU A 98 44.92 -5.58 -13.91
C GLU A 98 45.19 -5.69 -15.42
N LEU A 99 44.22 -5.29 -16.26
CA LEU A 99 44.40 -5.28 -17.72
C LEU A 99 45.53 -4.35 -18.17
N ARG A 100 45.76 -3.22 -17.48
CA ARG A 100 46.90 -2.34 -17.77
C ARG A 100 48.24 -3.02 -17.44
N ILE A 101 48.31 -3.72 -16.32
CA ILE A 101 49.53 -4.45 -15.92
C ILE A 101 49.84 -5.53 -16.96
N VAL A 102 48.85 -6.35 -17.34
CA VAL A 102 49.01 -7.39 -18.35
C VAL A 102 49.46 -6.80 -19.68
N ASN A 103 48.83 -5.72 -20.16
CA ASN A 103 49.21 -5.08 -21.41
C ASN A 103 50.64 -4.54 -21.39
N ASN A 104 51.08 -3.94 -20.28
CA ASN A 104 52.46 -3.47 -20.13
C ASN A 104 53.46 -4.63 -20.13
N ASN A 105 53.12 -5.76 -19.49
CA ASN A 105 53.98 -6.94 -19.48
C ASN A 105 54.07 -7.58 -20.87
N VAL A 106 52.96 -7.69 -21.60
CA VAL A 106 52.92 -8.17 -22.99
C VAL A 106 53.79 -7.27 -23.89
N LYS A 107 53.70 -5.95 -23.76
CA LYS A 107 54.56 -5.01 -24.51
C LYS A 107 56.05 -5.22 -24.21
N LYS A 108 56.42 -5.43 -22.93
CA LYS A 108 57.81 -5.71 -22.54
C LYS A 108 58.32 -7.01 -23.16
N ILE A 109 57.51 -8.07 -23.15
CA ILE A 109 57.85 -9.36 -23.75
C ILE A 109 58.05 -9.21 -25.26
N ILE A 110 57.11 -8.56 -25.96
CA ILE A 110 57.22 -8.30 -27.41
C ILE A 110 58.48 -7.48 -27.73
N ALA A 111 58.81 -6.48 -26.92
CA ALA A 111 60.02 -5.68 -27.12
C ALA A 111 61.30 -6.50 -26.96
N HIS A 112 61.37 -7.40 -25.96
CA HIS A 112 62.52 -8.30 -25.80
C HIS A 112 62.65 -9.28 -26.97
N LEU A 113 61.53 -9.84 -27.45
CA LEU A 113 61.52 -10.76 -28.60
C LEU A 113 61.95 -10.09 -29.92
N LYS A 114 61.70 -8.78 -30.09
CA LYS A 114 62.11 -8.02 -31.28
C LYS A 114 63.60 -7.64 -31.30
N ILE A 115 64.30 -7.74 -30.16
CA ILE A 115 65.73 -7.43 -30.07
C ILE A 115 66.59 -8.67 -30.42
N GLU A 116 65.99 -9.86 -30.44
CA GLU A 116 66.63 -11.13 -30.79
C GLU A 116 66.35 -11.61 -32.23
N SER A 117 65.68 -10.80 -33.06
CA SER A 117 65.42 -11.05 -34.49
C SER A 117 66.23 -10.12 -35.38
#